data_AF-A0A353NIW3-F1
#
_entry.id   AF-A0A353NIW3-F1
#
_cell.length_a   1.000
_cell.length_b   1.000
_cell.length_c   1.000
_cell.angle_alpha   90.00
_cell.angle_beta   90.00
_cell.angle_gamma   90.00
#
_symmetry.space_group_name_H-M   'P 1'
#
loop_
_entity.id
_entity.type
_entity.pdbx_description
1 polymer ?
#
loop_
_entity_poly.entity_id
_entity_poly.type
_entity_poly.pdbx_seq_one_letter_code
_entity_poly.pdbx_strand_id
1 'polypeptide(L)'
;MKSSTDIFRSGFRTFLLFMSVTTCLIAGVFGWESRLAAQVPVIKNIQSRQPDKIGITNKDMQNICTAAISTLFNQPTTTINVDSIERGMMRLSYTLPANSSLQQYACKIEGKKILLAKGDDAWRTDTSDELVTFQLTTDEILIIVAFSDGSEKQSRFPR
;
A
#
# COMPACT_ATOMS: atom_id res chain seq x y z
N MET A 1 -11.80 -28.07 18.14
CA MET A 1 -11.42 -27.07 19.16
C MET A 1 -11.42 -25.70 18.51
N LYS A 2 -12.30 -24.81 18.96
CA LYS A 2 -12.59 -23.50 18.39
C LYS A 2 -12.30 -22.50 19.50
N SER A 3 -11.31 -21.63 19.34
CA SER A 3 -11.03 -20.56 20.28
C SER A 3 -11.02 -19.24 19.52
N SER A 4 -11.89 -18.35 19.96
CA SER A 4 -12.30 -17.13 19.30
C SER A 4 -11.93 -15.94 20.17
N THR A 5 -11.31 -14.96 19.53
CA THR A 5 -11.57 -13.51 19.63
C THR A 5 -11.29 -12.74 20.93
N ASP A 6 -10.28 -11.88 20.80
CA ASP A 6 -10.12 -10.47 21.21
C ASP A 6 -10.92 -9.90 22.40
N ILE A 7 -10.14 -9.40 23.37
CA ILE A 7 -10.55 -8.54 24.47
C ILE A 7 -9.59 -7.34 24.47
N PHE A 8 -10.07 -6.14 24.12
CA PHE A 8 -9.87 -4.92 24.92
C PHE A 8 -10.64 -3.73 24.30
N ARG A 9 -11.74 -3.35 24.95
CA ARG A 9 -12.44 -2.08 24.73
C ARG A 9 -12.59 -1.41 26.09
N SER A 10 -11.74 -0.43 26.37
CA SER A 10 -11.80 0.46 27.54
C SER A 10 -11.97 1.88 26.98
N GLY A 11 -12.94 2.72 27.35
CA GLY A 11 -13.76 2.73 28.55
C GLY A 11 -13.63 4.08 29.26
N PHE A 12 -13.76 5.22 28.57
CA PHE A 12 -13.66 6.54 29.20
C PHE A 12 -15.07 7.10 29.45
N ARG A 13 -15.58 6.84 30.66
CA ARG A 13 -16.87 7.35 31.14
C ARG A 13 -16.70 8.68 31.86
N THR A 14 -17.37 9.67 31.28
CA THR A 14 -17.98 10.88 31.87
C THR A 14 -17.99 10.96 33.40
N PHE A 15 -17.36 12.01 33.94
CA PHE A 15 -17.67 12.56 35.26
C PHE A 15 -18.04 14.03 35.09
N LEU A 16 -19.34 14.31 35.20
CA LEU A 16 -19.90 15.64 35.39
C LEU A 16 -20.70 15.58 36.68
N LEU A 17 -20.32 16.39 37.66
CA LEU A 17 -21.15 17.04 38.68
C LEU A 17 -20.24 17.57 39.77
N PHE A 18 -20.11 18.89 39.89
CA PHE A 18 -20.17 19.60 41.17
C PHE A 18 -20.51 21.06 40.88
N MET A 19 -21.78 21.39 41.14
CA MET A 19 -22.19 22.76 41.37
C MET A 19 -21.86 23.11 42.82
N SER A 20 -21.14 24.22 43.04
CA SER A 20 -21.36 25.06 44.23
C SER A 20 -20.77 26.45 44.03
N VAL A 21 -21.67 27.41 44.23
CA VAL A 21 -21.59 28.87 44.23
C VAL A 21 -20.55 29.41 45.21
N THR A 22 -19.76 30.42 44.79
CA THR A 22 -19.35 31.51 45.69
C THR A 22 -19.06 32.79 44.89
N THR A 23 -19.85 33.82 45.14
CA THR A 23 -19.65 35.23 44.74
C THR A 23 -18.43 35.84 45.43
N CYS A 24 -17.62 36.61 44.70
CA CYS A 24 -16.92 37.75 45.29
C CYS A 24 -16.66 38.84 44.23
N LEU A 25 -17.27 40.00 44.46
CA LEU A 25 -17.01 41.26 43.77
C LEU A 25 -15.64 41.79 44.20
N ILE A 26 -14.73 42.03 43.24
CA ILE A 26 -13.66 43.01 43.41
C ILE A 26 -13.56 43.82 42.12
N ALA A 27 -13.97 45.08 42.20
CA ALA A 27 -13.64 46.11 41.25
C ALA A 27 -12.18 46.54 41.48
N GLY A 28 -11.38 46.61 40.41
CA GLY A 28 -9.97 46.99 40.52
C GLY A 28 -9.24 47.04 39.18
N VAL A 29 -9.36 48.19 38.51
CA VAL A 29 -8.48 48.80 37.50
C VAL A 29 -7.19 48.04 37.20
N PHE A 30 -7.02 47.52 35.99
CA PHE A 30 -5.73 47.44 35.31
C PHE A 30 -5.96 47.46 33.80
N GLY A 31 -5.51 48.54 33.15
CA GLY A 31 -5.50 48.65 31.69
C GLY A 31 -4.51 47.67 31.08
N TRP A 32 -4.91 47.03 29.99
CA TRP A 32 -4.02 46.21 29.17
C TRP A 32 -4.67 45.89 27.81
N GLU A 33 -3.88 46.17 26.78
CA GLU A 33 -3.91 45.64 25.42
C GLU A 33 -5.20 45.79 24.58
N SER A 34 -5.16 46.79 23.70
CA SER A 34 -5.74 46.70 22.37
C SER A 34 -5.19 45.45 21.67
N ARG A 35 -5.88 44.31 21.83
CA ARG A 35 -5.66 43.16 20.97
C ARG A 35 -6.17 43.55 19.58
N LEU A 36 -5.25 44.01 18.74
CA LEU A 36 -5.38 43.90 17.29
C LEU A 36 -5.61 42.42 17.00
N ALA A 37 -6.88 42.04 16.84
CA ALA A 37 -7.25 40.73 16.33
C ALA A 37 -6.76 40.66 14.88
N ALA A 38 -5.51 40.25 14.69
CA ALA A 38 -5.05 39.76 13.41
C ALA A 38 -5.92 38.54 13.11
N GLN A 39 -6.91 38.75 12.25
CA GLN A 39 -7.77 37.70 11.75
C GLN A 39 -6.89 36.80 10.89
N VAL A 40 -6.42 35.68 11.44
CA VAL A 40 -5.72 34.67 10.64
C VAL A 40 -6.72 34.21 9.58
N PRO A 41 -6.42 34.36 8.27
CA PRO A 41 -7.34 33.92 7.25
C PRO A 41 -7.52 32.40 7.40
N VAL A 42 -8.74 32.00 7.74
CA VAL A 42 -9.15 30.61 7.76
C VAL A 42 -9.07 30.12 6.31
N ILE A 43 -8.01 29.37 5.97
CA ILE A 43 -7.90 28.69 4.69
C ILE A 43 -8.99 27.60 4.66
N LYS A 44 -10.19 27.96 4.18
CA LYS A 44 -11.35 27.07 4.08
C LYS A 44 -11.28 26.10 2.90
N ASN A 45 -10.15 25.99 2.22
CA ASN A 45 -10.09 25.26 0.95
C ASN A 45 -8.85 24.39 0.76
N ILE A 46 -8.44 23.69 1.81
CA ILE A 46 -7.67 22.46 1.61
C ILE A 46 -8.70 21.37 1.31
N GLN A 47 -9.21 21.36 0.08
CA GLN A 47 -9.84 20.18 -0.48
C GLN A 47 -8.77 19.10 -0.39
N SER A 48 -8.93 18.15 0.52
CA SER A 48 -8.05 17.00 0.59
C SER A 48 -8.16 16.30 -0.76
N ARG A 49 -7.14 16.49 -1.62
CA ARG A 49 -6.92 15.57 -2.73
C ARG A 49 -6.66 14.23 -2.07
N GLN A 50 -7.71 13.42 -1.95
CA GLN A 50 -7.54 11.99 -1.85
C GLN A 50 -6.63 11.62 -3.03
N PRO A 51 -5.50 10.92 -2.81
CA PRO A 51 -4.63 10.54 -3.90
C PRO A 51 -5.50 9.84 -4.93
N ASP A 52 -5.55 10.37 -6.15
CA ASP A 52 -6.39 9.85 -7.22
C ASP A 52 -6.13 8.36 -7.27
N LYS A 53 -7.21 7.57 -7.13
CA LYS A 53 -7.15 6.12 -7.26
C LYS A 53 -6.82 5.86 -8.74
N ILE A 54 -5.54 5.93 -9.09
CA ILE A 54 -5.04 5.60 -10.42
C ILE A 54 -5.48 4.16 -10.66
N GLY A 55 -6.49 3.97 -11.50
CA GLY A 55 -6.93 2.63 -11.88
C GLY A 55 -5.77 1.90 -12.55
N ILE A 56 -5.54 0.65 -12.15
CA ILE A 56 -4.56 -0.22 -12.79
C ILE A 56 -5.13 -0.64 -14.13
N THR A 57 -4.48 -0.25 -15.22
CA THR A 57 -4.83 -0.65 -16.58
C THR A 57 -4.22 -2.03 -16.92
N ASN A 58 -4.65 -2.65 -18.03
CA ASN A 58 -4.02 -3.89 -18.50
C ASN A 58 -2.52 -3.70 -18.81
N LYS A 59 -2.13 -2.53 -19.31
CA LYS A 59 -0.72 -2.18 -19.54
C LYS A 59 0.05 -2.07 -18.22
N ASP A 60 -0.56 -1.46 -17.19
CA ASP A 60 0.06 -1.42 -15.86
C ASP A 60 0.24 -2.84 -15.30
N MET A 61 -0.77 -3.70 -15.43
CA MET A 61 -0.66 -5.09 -15.00
C MET A 61 0.46 -5.83 -15.72
N GLN A 62 0.63 -5.60 -17.04
CA GLN A 62 1.74 -6.15 -17.82
C GLN A 62 3.09 -5.71 -17.25
N ASN A 63 3.25 -4.41 -17.04
CA ASN A 63 4.52 -3.86 -16.58
C ASN A 63 4.81 -4.28 -15.13
N ILE A 64 3.80 -4.35 -14.26
CA ILE A 64 3.92 -4.84 -12.89
C ILE A 64 4.31 -6.33 -12.87
N CYS A 65 3.63 -7.18 -13.63
CA CYS A 65 3.89 -8.62 -13.63
C CYS A 65 5.25 -8.97 -14.24
N THR A 66 5.64 -8.32 -15.34
CA THR A 66 6.98 -8.51 -15.94
C THR A 66 8.09 -7.99 -15.04
N ALA A 67 7.88 -6.83 -14.40
CA ALA A 67 8.78 -6.29 -13.39
C ALA A 67 8.94 -7.24 -12.19
N ALA A 68 7.86 -7.87 -11.73
CA ALA A 68 7.91 -8.84 -10.63
C ALA A 68 8.80 -10.05 -10.95
N ILE A 69 8.59 -10.68 -12.12
CA ILE A 69 9.44 -11.77 -12.60
C ILE A 69 10.89 -11.32 -12.76
N SER A 70 11.10 -10.10 -13.27
CA SER A 70 12.43 -9.51 -13.42
C SER A 70 13.16 -9.38 -12.07
N THR A 71 12.48 -8.82 -11.07
CA THR A 71 13.03 -8.67 -9.71
C THR A 71 13.26 -10.02 -9.05
N LEU A 72 12.36 -10.98 -9.14
CA LEU A 72 12.53 -12.29 -8.51
C LEU A 72 13.67 -13.10 -9.11
N PHE A 73 13.70 -13.20 -10.43
CA PHE A 73 14.53 -14.17 -11.14
C PHE A 73 15.71 -13.56 -11.88
N ASN A 74 15.99 -12.26 -11.67
CA ASN A 74 17.04 -11.52 -12.36
C ASN A 74 16.95 -11.64 -13.89
N GLN A 75 15.73 -11.62 -14.42
CA GLN A 75 15.49 -11.68 -15.86
C GLN A 75 15.23 -10.27 -16.40
N PRO A 76 15.79 -9.87 -17.56
CA PRO A 76 15.41 -8.62 -18.19
C PRO A 76 13.91 -8.61 -18.55
N THR A 77 13.21 -7.50 -18.34
CA THR A 77 11.79 -7.40 -18.72
C THR A 77 11.55 -7.60 -20.21
N THR A 78 12.54 -7.28 -21.05
CA THR A 78 12.50 -7.43 -22.50
C THR A 78 12.57 -8.89 -22.97
N THR A 79 12.97 -9.84 -22.12
CA THR A 79 13.00 -11.27 -22.46
C THR A 79 11.75 -12.01 -22.00
N ILE A 80 10.82 -11.32 -21.32
CA ILE A 80 9.59 -11.89 -20.79
C ILE A 80 8.47 -11.64 -21.78
N ASN A 81 7.88 -12.71 -22.27
CA ASN A 81 6.73 -12.66 -23.15
C ASN A 81 5.43 -12.66 -22.33
N VAL A 82 4.44 -11.95 -22.86
CA VAL A 82 3.07 -11.94 -22.33
C VAL A 82 2.23 -12.77 -23.25
N ASP A 83 1.87 -13.96 -22.79
CA ASP A 83 1.20 -14.97 -23.62
C ASP A 83 -0.31 -14.67 -23.72
N SER A 84 -0.94 -14.30 -22.61
CA SER A 84 -2.35 -13.91 -22.58
C SER A 84 -2.74 -13.09 -21.36
N ILE A 85 -3.87 -12.40 -21.46
CA ILE A 85 -4.52 -11.69 -20.35
C ILE A 85 -6.00 -12.08 -20.33
N GLU A 86 -6.41 -12.84 -19.31
CA GLU A 86 -7.77 -13.37 -19.20
C GLU A 86 -8.26 -13.30 -17.76
N ARG A 87 -9.47 -12.78 -17.55
CA ARG A 87 -10.15 -12.75 -16.23
C ARG A 87 -9.29 -12.14 -15.10
N GLY A 88 -8.48 -11.12 -15.40
CA GLY A 88 -7.61 -10.46 -14.43
C GLY A 88 -6.35 -11.26 -14.06
N MET A 89 -6.04 -12.31 -14.83
CA MET A 89 -4.82 -13.11 -14.75
C MET A 89 -4.02 -12.93 -16.03
N MET A 90 -2.71 -12.83 -15.89
CA MET A 90 -1.75 -12.77 -16.99
C MET A 90 -0.92 -14.04 -17.03
N ARG A 91 -0.74 -14.61 -18.22
CA ARG A 91 0.24 -15.67 -18.46
C ARG A 91 1.51 -15.08 -19.07
N LEU A 92 2.64 -15.45 -18.50
CA LEU A 92 3.97 -15.00 -18.87
C LEU A 92 4.88 -16.19 -19.17
N SER A 93 5.79 -16.01 -20.11
CA SER A 93 6.82 -16.99 -20.39
C SER A 93 8.18 -16.36 -20.67
N TYR A 94 9.26 -17.06 -20.35
CA TYR A 94 10.60 -16.71 -20.80
C TYR A 94 11.48 -17.95 -20.89
N THR A 95 12.49 -17.92 -21.75
CA THR A 95 13.47 -19.00 -21.88
C THR A 95 14.65 -18.71 -20.96
N LEU A 96 14.94 -19.63 -20.03
CA LEU A 96 16.06 -19.48 -19.13
C LEU A 96 17.39 -19.63 -19.91
N PRO A 97 18.28 -18.62 -19.93
CA PRO A 97 19.50 -18.67 -20.75
C PRO A 97 20.46 -19.81 -20.36
N ALA A 98 20.47 -20.20 -19.09
CA ALA A 98 21.41 -21.19 -18.55
C ALA A 98 21.22 -22.60 -19.13
N ASN A 99 19.98 -22.97 -19.49
CA ASN A 99 19.65 -24.33 -19.94
C ASN A 99 18.60 -24.38 -21.04
N SER A 100 18.26 -23.23 -21.65
CA SER A 100 17.22 -23.08 -22.68
C SER A 100 15.83 -23.62 -22.28
N SER A 101 15.57 -23.75 -20.98
CA SER A 101 14.27 -24.24 -20.49
C SER A 101 13.23 -23.13 -20.51
N LEU A 102 12.07 -23.41 -21.11
CA LEU A 102 10.91 -22.52 -21.06
C LEU A 102 10.36 -22.49 -19.63
N GLN A 103 10.30 -21.30 -19.04
CA GLN A 103 9.63 -21.04 -17.78
C GLN A 103 8.29 -20.36 -18.07
N GLN A 104 7.23 -20.80 -17.40
CA GLN A 104 5.90 -20.26 -17.53
C GLN A 104 5.37 -19.86 -16.16
N TYR A 105 4.67 -18.73 -16.10
CA TYR A 105 4.10 -18.19 -14.88
C TYR A 105 2.70 -17.62 -15.12
N ALA A 106 1.85 -17.76 -14.11
CA ALA A 106 0.62 -16.97 -14.00
C ALA A 106 0.84 -15.84 -12.99
N CYS A 107 0.33 -14.66 -13.30
CA CYS A 107 0.39 -13.47 -12.47
C CYS A 107 -1.00 -12.86 -12.30
N LYS A 108 -1.35 -12.44 -11.08
CA LYS A 108 -2.53 -11.60 -10.82
C LYS A 108 -2.22 -10.57 -9.74
N ILE A 109 -2.98 -9.48 -9.75
CA ILE A 109 -2.84 -8.39 -8.79
C ILE A 109 -4.01 -8.41 -7.80
N GLU A 110 -3.70 -8.47 -6.51
CA GLU A 110 -4.69 -8.39 -5.43
C GLU A 110 -4.34 -7.23 -4.48
N GLY A 111 -5.03 -6.11 -4.67
CA GLY A 111 -4.72 -4.87 -3.96
C GLY A 111 -3.33 -4.36 -4.32
N LYS A 112 -2.39 -4.45 -3.36
CA LYS A 112 -0.96 -4.09 -3.55
C LYS A 112 -0.04 -5.30 -3.66
N LYS A 113 -0.59 -6.51 -3.64
CA LYS A 113 0.16 -7.76 -3.73
C LYS A 113 0.15 -8.28 -5.17
N ILE A 114 1.23 -8.93 -5.55
CA ILE A 114 1.37 -9.67 -6.79
C ILE A 114 1.39 -11.14 -6.41
N LEU A 115 0.46 -11.92 -6.94
CA LEU A 115 0.42 -13.36 -6.73
C LEU A 115 0.94 -14.06 -7.97
N LEU A 116 1.87 -14.99 -7.75
CA LEU A 116 2.54 -15.75 -8.80
C LEU A 116 2.30 -17.25 -8.61
N ALA A 117 2.13 -17.95 -9.73
CA ALA A 117 2.15 -19.40 -9.80
C ALA A 117 3.06 -19.82 -10.96
N LYS A 118 3.79 -20.93 -10.82
CA LYS A 118 4.62 -21.47 -11.91
C LYS A 118 3.79 -22.47 -12.71
N GLY A 119 3.60 -22.22 -14.01
CA GLY A 119 2.69 -23.04 -14.83
C GLY A 119 1.29 -23.11 -14.21
N ASP A 120 0.85 -24.34 -13.88
CA ASP A 120 -0.43 -24.63 -13.24
C ASP A 120 -0.28 -24.98 -11.74
N ASP A 121 0.87 -24.66 -11.14
CA ASP A 121 1.12 -24.86 -9.71
C ASP A 121 0.21 -23.96 -8.84
N ALA A 122 0.22 -24.22 -7.52
CA ALA A 122 -0.47 -23.37 -6.57
C ALA A 122 0.10 -21.94 -6.53
N TRP A 123 -0.76 -20.98 -6.17
CA TRP A 123 -0.34 -19.60 -5.93
C TRP A 123 0.59 -19.51 -4.73
N ARG A 124 1.73 -18.84 -4.90
CA ARG A 124 2.65 -18.50 -3.82
C ARG A 124 1.98 -17.53 -2.85
N THR A 125 1.51 -18.08 -1.75
CA THR A 125 0.70 -17.41 -0.73
C THR A 125 1.00 -17.90 0.67
N ASP A 126 1.86 -18.91 0.80
CA ASP A 126 2.22 -19.47 2.09
C ASP A 126 3.21 -18.54 2.82
N THR A 127 3.32 -18.71 4.13
CA THR A 127 4.21 -17.90 4.99
C THR A 127 5.69 -18.12 4.69
N SER A 128 6.04 -19.25 4.09
CA SER A 128 7.40 -19.54 3.63
C SER A 128 7.71 -18.93 2.25
N ASP A 129 6.68 -18.57 1.49
CA ASP A 129 6.82 -17.98 0.17
C ASP A 129 7.23 -16.51 0.27
N GLU A 130 7.90 -16.01 -0.76
CA GLU A 130 8.21 -14.60 -0.86
C GLU A 130 6.94 -13.73 -1.01
N LEU A 131 6.90 -12.62 -0.28
CA LEU A 131 5.83 -11.63 -0.41
C LEU A 131 6.22 -10.60 -1.46
N VAL A 132 5.50 -10.60 -2.58
CA VAL A 132 5.74 -9.66 -3.68
C VAL A 132 4.69 -8.55 -3.66
N THR A 133 5.14 -7.31 -3.57
CA THR A 133 4.28 -6.12 -3.57
C THR A 133 4.79 -5.07 -4.56
N PHE A 134 3.93 -4.10 -4.87
CA PHE A 134 4.32 -2.99 -5.72
C PHE A 134 3.77 -1.65 -5.24
N GLN A 135 4.42 -0.59 -5.70
CA GLN A 135 3.90 0.77 -5.68
C GLN A 135 3.84 1.29 -7.12
N LEU A 136 2.71 1.89 -7.49
CA LEU A 136 2.47 2.46 -8.80
C LEU A 136 2.31 3.98 -8.67
N THR A 137 3.10 4.72 -9.43
CA THR A 137 3.00 6.18 -9.54
C THR A 137 2.60 6.58 -10.97
N THR A 138 2.68 7.85 -11.32
CA THR A 138 2.41 8.30 -12.70
C THR A 138 3.43 7.75 -13.69
N ASP A 139 4.71 7.65 -13.28
CA ASP A 139 5.81 7.38 -14.20
C ASP A 139 6.59 6.10 -13.88
N GLU A 140 6.43 5.58 -12.66
CA GLU A 140 7.27 4.50 -12.14
C GLU A 140 6.48 3.41 -11.42
N ILE A 141 7.00 2.19 -11.52
CA ILE A 141 6.63 0.99 -10.77
C ILE A 141 7.81 0.61 -9.86
N LEU A 142 7.58 0.54 -8.56
CA LEU A 142 8.52 -0.05 -7.60
C LEU A 142 8.03 -1.44 -7.23
N ILE A 143 8.85 -2.47 -7.47
CA ILE A 143 8.63 -3.84 -7.00
C ILE A 143 9.43 -4.07 -5.72
N ILE A 144 8.80 -4.72 -4.74
CA ILE A 144 9.40 -5.09 -3.46
C ILE A 144 9.12 -6.57 -3.22
N VAL A 145 10.18 -7.34 -2.99
CA VAL A 145 10.13 -8.76 -2.64
C VAL A 145 10.71 -8.94 -1.25
N ALA A 146 9.88 -9.35 -0.30
CA ALA A 146 10.31 -9.71 1.05
C ALA A 146 10.40 -11.23 1.19
N PHE A 147 11.51 -11.74 1.73
CA PHE A 147 11.76 -13.16 1.93
C PHE A 147 11.53 -13.55 3.40
N SER A 148 11.31 -14.85 3.63
CA SER A 148 11.02 -15.38 4.98
C SER A 148 12.20 -15.28 5.95
N ASP A 149 13.42 -15.09 5.45
CA ASP A 149 14.62 -14.82 6.25
C ASP A 149 14.73 -13.34 6.69
N GLY A 150 13.77 -12.49 6.30
CA GLY A 150 13.74 -11.06 6.58
C GLY A 150 14.55 -10.22 5.61
N SER A 151 15.22 -10.83 4.63
CA SER A 151 15.88 -10.08 3.55
C SER A 151 14.85 -9.51 2.57
N GLU A 152 15.26 -8.49 1.82
CA GLU A 152 14.40 -7.80 0.87
C GLU A 152 15.15 -7.46 -0.41
N LYS A 153 14.44 -7.51 -1.53
CA LYS A 153 14.93 -7.07 -2.83
C LYS A 153 13.95 -6.08 -3.46
N GLN A 154 14.48 -5.01 -4.04
CA GLN A 154 13.67 -3.99 -4.71
C GLN A 154 14.20 -3.67 -6.11
N SER A 155 13.31 -3.25 -7.01
CA SER A 155 13.70 -2.73 -8.32
C SER A 155 12.65 -1.76 -8.86
N ARG A 156 13.10 -0.74 -9.61
CA ARG A 156 12.25 0.30 -10.20
C ARG A 156 12.19 0.14 -11.71
N PHE A 157 11.01 0.36 -12.27
CA PHE A 157 10.72 0.21 -13.70
C PHE A 157 9.85 1.37 -14.18
N PRO A 158 9.96 1.76 -15.47
CA PRO A 158 9.01 2.69 -16.06
C PRO A 158 7.60 2.09 -16.09
N ARG A 159 6.59 2.96 -15.95
CA ARG A 159 5.18 2.58 -16.09
C ARG A 159 4.74 2.35 -17.53
#